data_AF-A0AAU0KW75-F1
#
_entry.id   AF-A0AAU0KW75-F1
#
_cell.length_a   1.000
_cell.length_b   1.000
_cell.length_c   1.000
_cell.angle_alpha   90.00
_cell.angle_beta   90.00
_cell.angle_gamma   90.00
#
_symmetry.space_group_name_H-M   'P 1'
#
loop_
_entity.id
_entity.type
_entity.pdbx_description
1 polymer ?
#
loop_
_entity_poly.entity_id
_entity_poly.type
_entity_poly.pdbx_seq_one_letter_code
_entity_poly.pdbx_strand_id
1 'polypeptide(L)' 'MEYTVEQLLSAIRGAESLEELQRMIGPSEEDSQANVARLAKLDRFFEQYGAYSESWPEHAKSLLAEQNRFESAYC' A
#
# COMPACT_ATOMS: atom_id res chain seq x y z
N MET A 1 15.96 3.61 14.41
CA MET A 1 15.88 5.03 14.81
C MET A 1 14.69 5.09 15.76
N GLU A 2 14.90 5.39 17.04
CA GLU A 2 13.79 5.48 18.00
C GLU A 2 13.29 6.93 18.04
N TYR A 3 12.01 7.14 17.77
CA TYR A 3 11.36 8.45 17.87
C TYR A 3 10.87 8.66 19.30
N THR A 4 11.10 9.85 19.86
CA THR A 4 10.52 10.22 21.15
C THR A 4 9.02 10.49 21.02
N VAL A 5 8.27 10.34 22.11
CA VAL A 5 6.83 10.62 22.14
C VAL A 5 6.52 12.06 21.71
N GLU A 6 7.37 13.04 22.07
CA GLU A 6 7.19 14.44 21.68
C GLU A 6 7.36 14.66 20.17
N GLN A 7 8.30 13.94 19.53
CA GLN A 7 8.49 13.99 18.08
C GLN A 7 7.29 13.40 17.34
N LEU A 8 6.74 12.28 17.83
CA LEU A 8 5.52 11.68 17.28
C LEU A 8 4.31 12.60 17.44
N LEU A 9 4.15 13.22 18.60
CA LEU A 9 3.04 14.16 18.86
C LEU A 9 3.15 15.44 18.02
N SER A 10 4.36 15.94 17.79
CA SER A 10 4.60 17.09 16.91
C SER A 10 4.26 16.77 15.45
N ALA A 11 4.68 15.59 14.96
CA ALA A 11 4.31 15.08 13.65
C ALA A 11 2.79 14.93 13.48
N ILE A 12 2.10 14.35 14.47
CA ILE A 12 0.64 14.20 14.45
C ILE A 12 -0.08 15.55 14.37
N ARG A 13 0.42 16.56 15.10
CA ARG A 13 -0.17 17.91 15.10
C ARG A 13 0.16 18.72 13.85
N GLY A 14 1.27 18.40 13.19
CA GLY A 14 1.77 19.10 12.01
C GLY A 14 1.26 18.52 10.69
N ALA A 15 0.76 17.29 10.68
CA ALA A 15 0.26 16.66 9.45
C ALA A 15 -1.00 17.35 8.93
N GLU A 16 -1.01 17.59 7.62
CA GLU A 16 -2.09 18.30 6.93
C GLU A 16 -3.25 17.34 6.57
N SER A 17 -3.00 16.03 6.61
CA SER A 17 -3.96 14.99 6.22
C SER A 17 -3.72 13.65 6.92
N LEU A 18 -4.75 12.79 6.90
CA LEU A 18 -4.63 11.42 7.39
C LEU A 18 -3.66 10.59 6.53
N GLU A 19 -3.61 10.84 5.22
CA GLU A 19 -2.68 10.17 4.31
C GLU A 19 -1.22 10.47 4.65
N GLU A 20 -0.89 11.71 5.04
CA GLU A 20 0.46 12.07 5.48
C GLU A 20 0.87 11.28 6.73
N LEU A 21 -0.03 11.16 7.70
CA LEU A 21 0.21 10.35 8.90
C LEU A 21 0.40 8.87 8.58
N GLN A 22 -0.38 8.33 7.65
CA GLN A 22 -0.24 6.95 7.21
C GLN A 22 1.13 6.69 6.56
N ARG A 23 1.63 7.61 5.72
CA ARG A 23 2.98 7.50 5.15
C ARG A 23 4.09 7.57 6.21
N MET A 24 3.94 8.42 7.22
CA MET A 24 4.94 8.56 8.28
C MET A 24 5.05 7.32 9.16
N ILE A 25 3.92 6.70 9.48
CA ILE A 25 3.85 5.49 10.32
C ILE A 25 4.24 4.25 9.50
N GLY A 26 3.90 4.25 8.21
CA GLY A 26 4.02 3.08 7.35
C GLY A 26 2.92 2.06 7.60
N PRO A 27 2.88 1.00 6.78
CA PRO A 27 1.91 -0.08 6.94
C PRO A 27 2.22 -0.90 8.21
N SER A 28 1.18 -1.50 8.80
CA SER A 28 1.40 -2.50 9.85
C SER A 28 2.11 -3.74 9.29
N GLU A 29 2.62 -4.62 10.17
CA GLU A 29 3.22 -5.90 9.75
C GLU A 29 2.18 -6.77 9.02
N GLU A 30 0.95 -6.82 9.52
CA GLU A 30 -0.15 -7.56 8.89
C GLU A 30 -0.47 -7.01 7.49
N ASP A 31 -0.59 -5.68 7.36
CA ASP A 31 -0.84 -5.04 6.06
C ASP A 31 0.32 -5.25 5.08
N SER A 32 1.55 -5.25 5.59
CA SER A 32 2.76 -5.52 4.79
C SER A 32 2.77 -6.95 4.26
N GLN A 33 2.43 -7.94 5.10
CA GLN A 33 2.32 -9.34 4.67
C GLN A 33 1.18 -9.53 3.65
N ALA A 34 0.04 -8.88 3.87
CA ALA A 34 -1.08 -8.88 2.92
C ALA A 34 -0.67 -8.26 1.57
N ASN A 35 0.09 -7.16 1.60
CA ASN A 35 0.64 -6.51 0.40
C ASN A 35 1.58 -7.44 -0.38
N VAL A 36 2.52 -8.12 0.29
CA VAL A 36 3.43 -9.09 -0.35
C VAL A 36 2.63 -10.22 -1.03
N ALA A 37 1.62 -10.76 -0.34
CA ALA A 37 0.76 -11.80 -0.90
C ALA A 37 -0.06 -11.29 -2.10
N ARG A 38 -0.48 -10.02 -2.09
CA ARG A 38 -1.19 -9.37 -3.21
C ARG A 38 -0.29 -9.22 -4.42
N LEU A 39 0.93 -8.70 -4.24
CA LEU A 39 1.92 -8.56 -5.31
C LEU A 39 2.25 -9.90 -5.96
N ALA A 40 2.46 -10.96 -5.18
CA ALA A 40 2.72 -12.30 -5.71
C ALA A 40 1.56 -12.85 -6.56
N LYS A 41 0.30 -12.46 -6.27
CA LYS A 41 -0.85 -12.82 -7.11
C LYS A 41 -0.88 -12.00 -8.40
N LEU A 42 -0.63 -10.69 -8.31
CA LEU A 42 -0.60 -9.79 -9.47
C LEU A 42 0.48 -10.20 -10.46
N ASP A 43 1.64 -10.63 -9.97
CA ASP A 43 2.74 -11.13 -10.79
C ASP A 43 2.33 -12.35 -11.64
N ARG A 44 1.58 -13.29 -11.06
CA ARG A 44 1.02 -14.43 -11.82
C ARG A 44 0.03 -13.99 -12.90
N PHE A 45 -0.77 -12.95 -12.65
CA PHE A 45 -1.66 -12.40 -13.67
C PHE A 45 -0.88 -11.72 -14.78
N PHE A 46 0.19 -11.00 -14.43
CA PHE A 46 1.09 -10.41 -15.40
C PHE A 46 1.74 -11.47 -16.29
N GLU A 47 2.24 -12.56 -15.72
CA GLU A 47 2.81 -13.69 -16.48
C GLU A 47 1.79 -14.35 -17.42
N GLN A 48 0.53 -14.49 -16.97
CA GLN A 48 -0.50 -15.20 -17.71
C GLN A 48 -1.18 -14.36 -18.80
N TYR A 49 -1.43 -13.07 -18.54
CA TYR A 49 -2.26 -12.20 -19.38
C TYR A 49 -1.48 -11.03 -19.99
N GLY A 50 -0.22 -10.85 -19.60
CA GLY A 50 0.66 -9.76 -20.04
C GLY A 50 0.47 -8.47 -19.25
N ALA A 51 1.12 -7.41 -19.70
CA ALA A 51 1.19 -6.13 -18.99
C ALA A 51 -0.10 -5.30 -19.02
N TYR A 52 -0.97 -5.52 -20.00
CA TYR A 52 -2.17 -4.71 -20.19
C TYR A 52 -3.29 -5.21 -19.29
N SER A 53 -3.61 -4.46 -18.23
CA SER A 53 -4.65 -4.85 -17.25
C SER A 53 -6.05 -5.00 -17.86
N GLU A 54 -6.28 -4.45 -19.05
CA GLU A 54 -7.51 -4.62 -19.84
C GLU A 54 -7.77 -6.09 -20.21
N SER A 55 -6.71 -6.87 -20.43
CA SER A 55 -6.78 -8.31 -20.73
C SER A 55 -6.99 -9.18 -19.49
N TRP A 56 -6.91 -8.60 -18.29
CA TRP A 56 -6.96 -9.34 -17.04
C TRP A 56 -8.41 -9.65 -16.63
N PRO A 57 -8.64 -10.74 -15.89
CA PRO A 57 -9.95 -11.01 -15.30
C PRO A 57 -10.31 -9.96 -14.23
N GLU A 58 -11.60 -9.72 -14.03
CA GLU A 58 -12.09 -8.64 -13.14
C GLU A 58 -11.56 -8.73 -11.70
N HIS A 59 -11.40 -9.94 -11.14
CA HIS A 59 -10.84 -10.08 -9.80
C HIS A 59 -9.37 -9.64 -9.71
N ALA A 60 -8.59 -9.78 -10.79
CA ALA A 60 -7.22 -9.29 -10.85
C ALA A 60 -7.17 -7.76 -10.94
N LYS A 61 -8.13 -7.14 -11.65
CA LYS A 61 -8.31 -5.67 -11.65
C LYS A 61 -8.68 -5.14 -10.27
N SER A 62 -9.53 -5.86 -9.51
CA SER A 62 -9.83 -5.53 -8.12
C SER A 62 -8.58 -5.58 -7.23
N LEU A 63 -7.75 -6.64 -7.37
CA LEU A 63 -6.47 -6.73 -6.66
C LEU A 63 -5.52 -5.60 -7.04
N LEU A 64 -5.47 -5.21 -8.32
CA LEU A 64 -4.66 -4.08 -8.78
C LEU A 64 -5.15 -2.76 -8.18
N ALA A 65 -6.46 -2.56 -8.10
CA ALA A 65 -7.03 -1.39 -7.45
C ALA A 65 -6.75 -1.34 -5.94
N GLU A 66 -6.78 -2.50 -5.26
CA GLU A 66 -6.34 -2.60 -3.86
C GLU A 66 -4.85 -2.26 -3.70
N GLN A 67 -4.01 -2.74 -4.63
CA GLN A 67 -2.58 -2.44 -4.64
C GLN A 67 -2.33 -0.94 -4.80
N ASN A 68 -3.00 -0.30 -5.75
CA ASN A 68 -2.88 1.15 -5.97
C ASN A 68 -3.31 1.96 -4.74
N ARG A 69 -4.36 1.51 -4.03
CA ARG A 69 -4.78 2.17 -2.77
C ARG A 69 -3.73 2.02 -1.67
N PHE A 70 -3.14 0.83 -1.53
CA PHE A 70 -2.07 0.59 -0.57
C PHE A 70 -0.86 1.48 -0.88
N GLU A 71 -0.40 1.51 -2.12
CA GLU A 71 0.73 2.33 -2.54
C GLU A 71 0.45 3.83 -2.37
N SER A 72 -0.75 4.31 -2.71
CA SER A 72 -1.10 5.72 -2.50
C SER A 72 -1.09 6.15 -1.03
N ALA A 73 -1.37 5.21 -0.11
CA ALA A 73 -1.43 5.47 1.33
C ALA A 73 -0.05 5.38 2.01
N TYR A 74 0.85 4.56 1.49
CA TYR A 74 2.10 4.20 2.19
C TYR A 74 3.39 4.45 1.40
N CYS A 75 3.31 4.81 0.12
CA CYS A 75 4.43 5.10 -0.77
C CYS A 75 4.30 6.50 -1.39
#